data_AF-A0A397DBT2-F1
#
_entry.id   AF-A0A397DBT2-F1
#
_cell.length_a   1.000
_cell.length_b   1.000
_cell.length_c   1.000
_cell.angle_alpha   90.00
_cell.angle_beta   90.00
_cell.angle_gamma   90.00
#
_symmetry.space_group_name_H-M   'P 1'
#
loop_
_entity.id
_entity.type
_entity.pdbx_description
1 polymer ?
#
loop_
_entity_poly.entity_id
_entity_poly.type
_entity_poly.pdbx_seq_one_letter_code
_entity_poly.pdbx_strand_id
1 'polypeptide(L)'
;MSSDMIMTVRGAVAASAIKPGGILVHQRVLQKETTVVDMDIAAEDLMELREHPAEKGNLVLSNETRAYRELERLSLVQSNCVVDIHGRDERDVVRLKRMSEQLDLHILASTSLDDTTTSTDVSALAHQLVLDLQYGMDNTTIQASVIYQRTSLSPANPTILRAIAQGYVKPPPSVIPKDFIPCSICRLEFEPVVGEYFTKFEFVYCSTKCLRRHRVAGFGPVDQLQ
;
A
#
# COMPACT_ATOMS: atom_id res chain seq x y z
N MET A 1 -8.18 23.00 -1.87
CA MET A 1 -8.04 21.55 -1.65
C MET A 1 -6.56 21.29 -1.42
N SER A 2 -6.17 20.82 -0.23
CA SER A 2 -4.81 20.31 -0.03
C SER A 2 -4.65 19.14 -0.99
N SER A 3 -3.72 19.21 -1.93
CA SER A 3 -3.39 18.04 -2.75
C SER A 3 -2.72 17.04 -1.82
N ASP A 4 -3.37 15.92 -1.52
CA ASP A 4 -2.75 14.83 -0.79
C ASP A 4 -1.59 14.31 -1.66
N MET A 5 -0.36 14.58 -1.22
CA MET A 5 0.85 14.19 -1.92
C MET A 5 1.38 12.88 -1.35
N ILE A 6 1.77 11.98 -2.24
CA ILE A 6 2.44 10.72 -1.92
C ILE A 6 3.91 10.90 -2.26
N MET A 7 4.80 10.70 -1.30
CA MET A 7 6.23 10.70 -1.57
C MET A 7 6.61 9.40 -2.29
N THR A 8 7.34 9.49 -3.39
CA THR A 8 7.88 8.34 -4.13
C THR A 8 9.39 8.49 -4.27
N VAL A 9 10.08 7.47 -4.76
CA VAL A 9 11.51 7.57 -5.08
C VAL A 9 11.83 8.63 -6.16
N ARG A 10 10.83 9.04 -6.96
CA ARG A 10 10.91 10.13 -7.94
C ARG A 10 10.57 11.51 -7.35
N GLY A 11 10.14 11.57 -6.09
CA GLY A 11 9.62 12.75 -5.43
C GLY A 11 8.10 12.69 -5.20
N ALA A 12 7.54 13.81 -4.76
CA ALA A 12 6.13 13.92 -4.42
C ALA A 12 5.24 13.87 -5.66
N VAL A 13 4.21 13.03 -5.64
CA VAL A 13 3.17 12.95 -6.67
C VAL A 13 1.80 13.12 -6.03
N ALA A 14 0.83 13.68 -6.76
CA ALA A 14 -0.53 13.77 -6.25
C ALA A 14 -1.13 12.37 -6.09
N ALA A 15 -1.95 12.15 -5.05
CA ALA A 15 -2.65 10.89 -4.85
C ALA A 15 -3.54 10.51 -6.06
N SER A 16 -4.02 11.50 -6.81
CA SER A 16 -4.76 11.29 -8.06
C SER A 16 -3.94 10.70 -9.22
N ALA A 17 -2.61 10.66 -9.10
CA ALA A 17 -1.72 10.01 -10.08
C ALA A 17 -1.70 8.48 -9.90
N ILE A 18 -2.19 7.96 -8.77
CA ILE A 18 -2.29 6.52 -8.53
C ILE A 18 -3.48 5.97 -9.32
N LYS A 19 -3.22 4.95 -10.14
CA LYS A 19 -4.24 4.33 -10.98
C LYS A 19 -5.23 3.48 -10.14
N PRO A 20 -6.46 3.23 -10.65
CA PRO A 20 -7.52 2.53 -9.93
C PRO A 20 -7.19 1.09 -9.50
N GLY A 21 -6.21 0.44 -10.13
CA GLY A 21 -5.73 -0.89 -9.73
C GLY A 21 -5.05 -0.92 -8.35
N GLY A 22 -4.88 0.23 -7.71
CA GLY A 22 -4.45 0.33 -6.32
C GLY A 22 -2.94 0.22 -6.14
N ILE A 23 -2.55 0.07 -4.86
CA ILE A 23 -1.16 0.05 -4.41
C ILE A 23 -0.81 -1.37 -3.93
N LEU A 24 0.30 -1.92 -4.43
CA LEU A 24 0.88 -3.13 -3.86
C LEU A 24 1.70 -2.77 -2.63
N VAL A 25 1.10 -2.89 -1.44
CA VAL A 25 1.59 -2.29 -0.19
C VAL A 25 2.76 -3.01 0.48
N HIS A 26 3.11 -4.22 0.04
CA HIS A 26 4.14 -5.04 0.69
C HIS A 26 4.85 -5.89 -0.35
N GLN A 27 5.89 -5.33 -0.97
CA GLN A 27 6.66 -6.00 -2.01
C GLN A 27 8.16 -5.82 -1.79
N ARG A 28 8.94 -6.82 -2.19
CA ARG A 28 10.39 -6.73 -2.30
C ARG A 28 10.73 -6.61 -3.79
N VAL A 29 10.89 -5.38 -4.25
CA VAL A 29 10.98 -5.06 -5.68
C VAL A 29 12.36 -5.38 -6.22
N LEU A 30 13.41 -4.88 -5.56
CA LEU A 30 14.79 -5.11 -5.97
C LEU A 30 15.71 -4.97 -4.78
N GLN A 31 16.46 -6.04 -4.51
CA GLN A 31 17.49 -6.08 -3.49
C GLN A 31 18.81 -5.53 -4.05
N LYS A 32 19.57 -4.88 -3.19
CA LYS A 32 20.97 -4.53 -3.43
C LYS A 32 21.78 -5.78 -3.79
N GLU A 33 22.71 -5.64 -4.72
CA GLU A 33 23.58 -6.75 -5.11
C GLU A 33 24.41 -7.23 -3.92
N THR A 34 24.42 -8.54 -3.68
CA THR A 34 25.18 -9.19 -2.61
C THR A 34 26.07 -10.29 -3.20
N THR A 35 26.76 -11.03 -2.33
CA THR A 35 27.54 -12.21 -2.74
C THR A 35 26.67 -13.40 -3.16
N VAL A 36 25.38 -13.41 -2.78
CA VAL A 36 24.44 -14.45 -3.18
C VAL A 36 24.00 -14.17 -4.62
N VAL A 37 24.17 -15.17 -5.48
CA VAL A 37 23.85 -15.05 -6.90
C VAL A 37 22.33 -15.16 -7.09
N ASP A 38 21.74 -14.14 -7.69
CA ASP A 38 20.39 -14.18 -8.25
C ASP A 38 20.40 -15.08 -9.49
N MET A 39 19.99 -16.34 -9.30
CA MET A 39 20.03 -17.39 -10.32
C MET A 39 18.66 -17.57 -11.00
N ASP A 40 18.68 -17.88 -12.29
CA ASP A 40 17.48 -18.30 -13.01
C ASP A 40 16.99 -19.64 -12.46
N ILE A 41 15.67 -19.73 -12.25
CA ILE A 41 15.01 -20.93 -11.74
C ILE A 41 14.36 -21.65 -12.92
N ALA A 42 14.78 -22.88 -13.16
CA ALA A 42 14.20 -23.71 -14.20
C ALA A 42 12.83 -24.24 -13.77
N ALA A 43 11.96 -24.57 -14.73
CA ALA A 43 10.60 -25.00 -14.43
C ALA A 43 10.57 -26.35 -13.69
N GLU A 44 11.53 -27.21 -14.00
CA GLU A 44 11.78 -28.50 -13.36
C GLU A 44 12.13 -28.38 -11.87
N ASP A 45 12.72 -27.26 -11.45
CA ASP A 45 13.14 -27.03 -10.06
C ASP A 45 12.00 -26.52 -9.16
N LEU A 46 10.86 -26.13 -9.75
CA LEU A 46 9.76 -25.50 -9.02
C LEU A 46 9.12 -26.43 -7.98
N MET A 47 9.16 -27.75 -8.18
CA MET A 47 8.62 -28.69 -7.21
C MET A 47 9.47 -28.69 -5.93
N GLU A 48 10.80 -28.80 -6.07
CA GLU A 48 11.76 -28.77 -4.97
C GLU A 48 11.74 -27.41 -4.27
N LEU A 49 11.73 -26.30 -5.01
CA LEU A 49 11.73 -24.95 -4.43
C LEU A 49 10.45 -24.57 -3.69
N ARG A 50 9.32 -25.25 -3.95
CA ARG A 50 8.11 -25.07 -3.13
C ARG A 50 8.27 -25.67 -1.74
N GLU A 51 9.06 -26.74 -1.61
CA GLU A 51 9.37 -27.39 -0.34
C GLU A 51 10.59 -26.74 0.34
N HIS A 52 11.56 -26.29 -0.45
CA HIS A 52 12.81 -25.70 -0.01
C HIS A 52 13.09 -24.34 -0.68
N PRO A 53 12.31 -23.29 -0.37
CA PRO A 53 12.37 -22.01 -1.07
C PRO A 53 13.67 -21.23 -0.86
N ALA A 54 14.50 -21.62 0.11
CA ALA A 54 15.80 -21.01 0.38
C ALA A 54 16.92 -21.52 -0.54
N GLU A 55 16.68 -22.59 -1.28
CA GLU A 55 17.69 -23.18 -2.15
C GLU A 55 17.85 -22.40 -3.47
N LYS A 56 18.94 -22.69 -4.19
CA LYS A 56 19.24 -22.17 -5.53
C LYS A 56 19.17 -20.63 -5.64
N GLY A 57 19.41 -19.91 -4.54
CA GLY A 57 19.40 -18.43 -4.53
C GLY A 57 18.01 -17.81 -4.72
N ASN A 58 16.92 -18.57 -4.59
CA ASN A 58 15.54 -18.12 -4.86
C ASN A 58 15.04 -16.99 -3.95
N LEU A 59 15.75 -16.68 -2.86
CA LEU A 59 15.37 -15.61 -1.93
C LEU A 59 15.96 -14.23 -2.27
N VAL A 60 16.68 -14.12 -3.39
CA VAL A 60 17.33 -12.87 -3.79
C VAL A 60 16.86 -12.48 -5.19
N LEU A 61 16.33 -11.26 -5.30
CA LEU A 61 16.04 -10.61 -6.57
C LEU A 61 16.89 -9.35 -6.67
N SER A 62 18.06 -9.46 -7.29
CA SER A 62 19.00 -8.36 -7.50
C SER A 62 19.21 -8.02 -8.97
N ASN A 63 18.70 -8.81 -9.91
CA ASN A 63 18.79 -8.56 -11.34
C ASN A 63 17.72 -7.54 -11.78
N GLU A 64 18.16 -6.36 -12.25
CA GLU A 64 17.22 -5.29 -12.68
C GLU A 64 16.29 -5.78 -13.79
N THR A 65 16.81 -6.46 -14.82
CA THR A 65 16.02 -6.90 -15.97
C THR A 65 14.89 -7.84 -15.56
N ARG A 66 15.11 -8.71 -14.57
CA ARG A 66 14.07 -9.58 -14.02
C ARG A 66 13.00 -8.77 -13.29
N ALA A 67 13.42 -7.85 -12.42
CA ALA A 67 12.49 -6.96 -11.71
C ALA A 67 11.66 -6.09 -12.68
N TYR A 68 12.29 -5.55 -13.73
CA TYR A 68 11.62 -4.79 -14.79
C TYR A 68 10.48 -5.59 -15.44
N ARG A 69 10.75 -6.82 -15.86
CA ARG A 69 9.76 -7.67 -16.55
C ARG A 69 8.55 -8.00 -15.67
N GLU A 70 8.77 -8.18 -14.37
CA GLU A 70 7.67 -8.45 -13.43
C GLU A 70 6.85 -7.17 -13.17
N LEU A 71 7.52 -6.02 -13.01
CA LEU A 71 6.85 -4.74 -12.80
C LEU A 71 6.06 -4.26 -14.03
N GLU A 72 6.51 -4.55 -15.25
CA GLU A 72 5.76 -4.23 -16.47
C GLU A 72 4.35 -4.84 -16.47
N ARG A 73 4.17 -5.99 -15.80
CA ARG A 73 2.86 -6.67 -15.72
C ARG A 73 1.82 -5.87 -14.94
N LEU A 74 2.23 -4.91 -14.10
CA LEU A 74 1.29 -4.04 -13.37
C LEU A 74 0.43 -3.19 -14.31
N SER A 75 0.95 -2.88 -15.49
CA SER A 75 0.20 -2.18 -16.55
C SER A 75 -1.07 -2.93 -16.95
N LEU A 76 -1.05 -4.28 -16.87
CA LEU A 76 -2.18 -5.15 -17.23
C LEU A 76 -3.35 -5.07 -16.24
N VAL A 77 -3.06 -4.69 -14.99
CA VAL A 77 -4.05 -4.62 -13.89
C VAL A 77 -4.38 -3.19 -13.47
N GLN A 78 -4.06 -2.21 -14.33
CA GLN A 78 -4.24 -0.78 -14.05
C GLN A 78 -3.62 -0.34 -12.72
N SER A 79 -2.53 -0.97 -12.28
CA SER A 79 -1.75 -0.52 -11.12
C SER A 79 -0.48 0.16 -11.61
N ASN A 80 -0.06 1.21 -10.92
CA ASN A 80 1.21 1.88 -11.16
C ASN A 80 1.94 2.22 -9.86
N CYS A 81 1.58 1.60 -8.73
CA CYS A 81 2.10 1.99 -7.42
C CYS A 81 2.49 0.78 -6.57
N VAL A 82 3.73 0.77 -6.07
CA VAL A 82 4.30 -0.33 -5.29
C VAL A 82 5.07 0.22 -4.11
N VAL A 83 4.97 -0.45 -2.97
CA VAL A 83 5.77 -0.19 -1.78
C VAL A 83 6.89 -1.22 -1.69
N ASP A 84 8.14 -0.74 -1.77
CA ASP A 84 9.34 -1.55 -1.54
C ASP A 84 9.71 -1.54 -0.05
N ILE A 85 9.78 -2.73 0.54
CA ILE A 85 9.97 -2.94 1.99
C ILE A 85 11.39 -3.40 2.37
N HIS A 86 12.37 -3.23 1.49
CA HIS A 86 13.73 -3.64 1.83
C HIS A 86 14.27 -2.86 3.03
N GLY A 87 14.96 -3.59 3.91
CA GLY A 87 15.63 -3.00 5.07
C GLY A 87 16.80 -2.12 4.65
N ARG A 88 17.38 -1.39 5.61
CA ARG A 88 18.49 -0.45 5.33
C ARG A 88 19.69 -1.12 4.64
N ASP A 89 20.00 -2.35 5.02
CA ASP A 89 21.16 -3.09 4.50
C ASP A 89 20.92 -3.67 3.09
N GLU A 90 19.64 -3.86 2.74
CA GLU A 90 19.22 -4.56 1.52
C GLU A 90 18.68 -3.63 0.44
N ARG A 91 18.31 -2.38 0.78
CA ARG A 91 17.67 -1.44 -0.16
C ARG A 91 18.67 -0.82 -1.13
N ASP A 92 18.20 -0.50 -2.34
CA ASP A 92 18.93 0.31 -3.32
C ASP A 92 18.01 1.35 -3.97
N VAL A 93 17.90 2.51 -3.31
CA VAL A 93 16.97 3.58 -3.69
C VAL A 93 17.30 4.22 -5.04
N VAL A 94 18.57 4.17 -5.47
CA VAL A 94 19.01 4.74 -6.76
C VAL A 94 18.53 3.85 -7.91
N ARG A 95 18.68 2.53 -7.78
CA ARG A 95 18.16 1.58 -8.77
C ARG A 95 16.63 1.60 -8.80
N LEU A 96 15.97 1.66 -7.64
CA LEU A 96 14.51 1.83 -7.58
C LEU A 96 14.05 3.08 -8.32
N LYS A 97 14.73 4.23 -8.14
CA LYS A 97 14.41 5.46 -8.88
C LYS A 97 14.57 5.29 -10.38
N ARG A 98 15.67 4.69 -10.85
CA ARG A 98 15.88 4.41 -12.27
C ARG A 98 14.75 3.56 -12.86
N MET A 99 14.34 2.49 -12.16
CA MET A 99 13.23 1.64 -12.61
C MET A 99 11.90 2.39 -12.64
N SER A 100 11.63 3.16 -11.60
CA SER A 100 10.44 4.00 -11.47
C SER A 100 10.34 5.01 -12.62
N GLU A 101 11.46 5.59 -13.07
CA GLU A 101 11.51 6.51 -14.21
C GLU A 101 11.27 5.80 -15.54
N GLN A 102 11.88 4.63 -15.75
CA GLN A 102 11.76 3.89 -17.01
C GLN A 102 10.36 3.30 -17.25
N LEU A 103 9.71 2.81 -16.19
CA LEU A 103 8.39 2.16 -16.30
C LEU A 103 7.21 3.11 -16.04
N ASP A 104 7.49 4.38 -15.75
CA ASP A 104 6.51 5.33 -15.22
C ASP A 104 5.67 4.77 -14.05
N LEU A 105 6.35 4.13 -13.10
CA LEU A 105 5.77 3.57 -11.89
C LEU A 105 6.03 4.47 -10.69
N HIS A 106 5.18 4.43 -9.69
CA HIS A 106 5.37 5.07 -8.40
C HIS A 106 5.88 4.03 -7.41
N ILE A 107 7.18 4.08 -7.09
CA ILE A 107 7.77 3.22 -6.07
C ILE A 107 7.90 4.03 -4.77
N LEU A 108 7.31 3.52 -3.70
CA LEU A 108 7.41 4.06 -2.34
C LEU A 108 8.47 3.25 -1.61
N ALA A 109 9.57 3.89 -1.21
CA ALA A 109 10.65 3.20 -0.49
C ALA A 109 10.40 3.22 1.02
N SER A 110 10.79 2.16 1.71
CA SER A 110 10.68 2.09 3.17
C SER A 110 11.94 2.56 3.89
N THR A 111 11.73 3.19 5.06
CA THR A 111 12.73 3.24 6.13
C THR A 111 12.38 2.19 7.18
N SER A 112 13.38 1.67 7.89
CA SER A 112 13.20 0.57 8.83
C SER A 112 14.17 0.66 9.99
N LEU A 113 13.78 0.03 11.10
CA LEU A 113 14.64 -0.33 12.21
C LEU A 113 14.64 -1.85 12.28
N ASP A 114 15.76 -2.47 11.92
CA ASP A 114 15.88 -3.93 11.87
C ASP A 114 16.19 -4.50 13.26
N ASP A 115 15.91 -5.80 13.47
CA ASP A 115 16.18 -6.50 14.74
C ASP A 115 17.68 -6.53 15.11
N THR A 116 18.57 -6.26 14.14
CA THR A 116 20.01 -6.07 14.35
C THR A 116 20.36 -4.73 15.00
N THR A 117 19.38 -3.84 15.17
CA THR A 117 19.56 -2.55 15.84
C THR A 117 19.82 -2.77 17.32
N THR A 118 21.08 -2.71 17.72
CA THR A 118 21.53 -2.87 19.11
C THR A 118 21.42 -1.58 19.92
N SER A 119 21.15 -0.44 19.27
CA SER A 119 20.99 0.83 19.96
C SER A 119 19.79 0.81 20.90
N THR A 120 20.02 1.23 22.15
CA THR A 120 18.97 1.44 23.15
C THR A 120 18.48 2.88 23.20
N ASP A 121 19.11 3.78 22.44
CA ASP A 121 18.74 5.19 22.38
C ASP A 121 17.57 5.41 21.41
N VAL A 122 16.37 5.48 21.99
CA VAL A 122 15.11 5.71 21.27
C VAL A 122 15.16 7.02 20.47
N SER A 123 15.74 8.09 21.02
CA SER A 123 15.73 9.40 20.38
C SER A 123 16.62 9.41 19.14
N ALA A 124 17.79 8.77 19.21
CA ALA A 124 18.67 8.62 18.07
C ALA A 124 18.00 7.81 16.94
N LEU A 125 17.29 6.73 17.29
CA LEU A 125 16.57 5.90 16.32
C LEU A 125 15.39 6.64 15.69
N ALA A 126 14.62 7.38 16.48
CA ALA A 126 13.53 8.21 15.98
C ALA A 126 14.06 9.31 15.03
N HIS A 127 15.17 9.97 15.40
CA HIS A 127 15.80 10.96 14.52
C HIS A 127 16.27 10.34 13.20
N GLN A 128 16.82 9.13 13.20
CA GLN A 128 17.20 8.45 11.96
C GLN A 128 16.00 8.21 11.04
N LEU A 129 14.87 7.76 11.59
CA LEU A 129 13.64 7.57 10.81
C LEU A 129 13.14 8.90 10.21
N VAL A 130 13.18 9.97 11.00
CA VAL A 130 12.79 11.32 10.53
C VAL A 130 13.73 11.81 9.43
N LEU A 131 15.03 11.56 9.53
CA LEU A 131 15.99 11.91 8.49
C LEU A 131 15.67 11.22 7.16
N ASP A 132 15.42 9.91 7.19
CA ASP A 132 15.05 9.14 6.00
C ASP A 132 13.73 9.65 5.38
N LEU A 133 12.73 9.99 6.21
CA LEU A 133 11.41 10.45 5.75
C LEU A 133 11.41 11.90 5.24
N GLN A 134 12.24 12.79 5.80
CA GLN A 134 12.18 14.23 5.51
C GLN A 134 13.33 14.77 4.68
N TYR A 135 14.48 14.10 4.63
CA TYR A 135 15.69 14.63 3.98
C TYR A 135 16.26 13.68 2.93
N GLY A 136 16.29 12.38 3.22
CA GLY A 136 16.68 11.37 2.25
C GLY A 136 17.42 10.17 2.86
N MET A 137 17.54 9.12 2.07
CA MET A 137 18.15 7.84 2.43
C MET A 137 19.50 7.65 1.74
N ASP A 138 20.41 6.91 2.39
CA ASP A 138 21.64 6.34 1.78
C ASP A 138 22.51 7.36 1.02
N ASN A 139 22.70 8.54 1.61
CA ASN A 139 23.43 9.68 1.02
C ASN A 139 22.82 10.22 -0.29
N THR A 140 21.52 10.04 -0.46
CA THR A 140 20.72 10.61 -1.55
C THR A 140 19.69 11.59 -1.01
N THR A 141 19.03 12.33 -1.90
CA THR A 141 17.86 13.16 -1.57
C THR A 141 16.55 12.38 -1.69
N ILE A 142 16.62 11.06 -1.90
CA ILE A 142 15.44 10.21 -2.07
C ILE A 142 14.86 9.89 -0.69
N GLN A 143 13.66 10.38 -0.43
CA GLN A 143 12.97 10.21 0.85
C GLN A 143 12.26 8.85 0.94
N ALA A 144 12.19 8.32 2.16
CA ALA A 144 11.30 7.21 2.50
C ALA A 144 9.84 7.70 2.50
N SER A 145 8.94 6.79 2.18
CA SER A 145 7.49 7.03 2.17
C SER A 145 6.78 6.31 3.31
N VAL A 146 7.34 5.17 3.76
CA VAL A 146 6.73 4.31 4.76
C VAL A 146 7.77 3.87 5.79
N ILE A 147 7.31 3.63 7.02
CA ILE A 147 8.10 2.96 8.05
C ILE A 147 7.73 1.47 8.02
N TYR A 148 8.70 0.61 7.72
CA TYR A 148 8.55 -0.83 7.75
C TYR A 148 9.34 -1.42 8.92
N GLN A 149 8.71 -2.27 9.73
CA GLN A 149 9.36 -2.95 10.83
C GLN A 149 9.35 -4.46 10.56
N ARG A 150 10.53 -5.06 10.39
CA ARG A 150 10.68 -6.51 10.47
C ARG A 150 10.60 -6.88 11.95
N THR A 151 9.54 -7.58 12.33
CA THR A 151 9.44 -8.18 13.66
C THR A 151 9.70 -9.67 13.54
N SER A 152 10.73 -10.18 14.20
CA SER A 152 10.81 -11.61 14.50
C SER A 152 9.60 -12.04 15.36
N LEU A 153 9.26 -13.33 15.36
CA LEU A 153 8.22 -13.91 16.24
C LEU A 153 8.54 -13.80 17.75
N SER A 154 9.73 -13.29 18.08
CA SER A 154 10.13 -12.84 19.42
C SER A 154 9.30 -11.62 19.85
N PRO A 155 9.03 -11.38 21.16
CA PRO A 155 8.33 -10.18 21.60
C PRO A 155 8.98 -8.92 21.01
N ALA A 156 8.18 -8.13 20.30
CA ALA A 156 8.62 -6.92 19.62
C ALA A 156 9.46 -6.05 20.57
N ASN A 157 10.66 -5.66 20.12
CA ASN A 157 11.58 -4.87 20.93
C ASN A 157 10.90 -3.54 21.33
N PRO A 158 10.66 -3.29 22.63
CA PRO A 158 9.89 -2.12 23.08
C PRO A 158 10.60 -0.80 22.74
N THR A 159 11.93 -0.81 22.60
CA THR A 159 12.73 0.35 22.19
C THR A 159 12.40 0.74 20.74
N ILE A 160 12.31 -0.25 19.85
CA ILE A 160 11.97 -0.03 18.43
C ILE A 160 10.54 0.53 18.32
N LEU A 161 9.58 -0.06 19.03
CA LEU A 161 8.20 0.42 19.03
C LEU A 161 8.08 1.87 19.53
N ARG A 162 8.85 2.24 20.57
CA ARG A 162 8.90 3.62 21.07
C ARG A 162 9.54 4.58 20.05
N ALA A 163 10.58 4.14 19.34
CA ALA A 163 11.24 4.98 18.34
C ALA A 163 10.31 5.25 17.14
N ILE A 164 9.59 4.22 16.67
CA ILE A 164 8.57 4.36 15.63
C ILE A 164 7.48 5.32 16.08
N ALA A 165 6.97 5.17 17.31
CA ALA A 165 5.94 6.06 17.84
C ALA A 165 6.40 7.53 17.95
N GLN A 166 7.69 7.78 18.20
CA GLN A 166 8.26 9.13 18.25
C GLN A 166 8.50 9.73 16.86
N GLY A 167 8.95 8.92 15.89
CA GLY A 167 9.20 9.36 14.52
C GLY A 167 7.94 9.44 13.65
N TYR A 168 6.88 8.72 14.01
CA TYR A 168 5.63 8.67 13.26
C TYR A 168 4.73 9.87 13.57
N VAL A 169 4.42 10.65 12.54
CA VAL A 169 3.36 11.67 12.60
C VAL A 169 2.11 11.07 11.98
N LYS A 170 1.05 10.91 12.79
CA LYS A 170 -0.24 10.38 12.31
C LYS A 170 -0.78 11.30 11.20
N PRO A 171 -1.08 10.75 10.00
CA PRO A 171 -1.69 11.56 8.95
C PRO A 171 -3.09 12.00 9.39
N PRO A 172 -3.59 13.13 8.86
CA PRO A 172 -4.97 13.51 9.06
C PRO A 172 -5.90 12.36 8.64
N PRO A 173 -7.00 12.11 9.35
CA PRO A 173 -7.92 11.03 9.01
C PRO A 173 -8.41 11.20 7.57
N SER A 174 -8.34 10.14 6.78
CA SER A 174 -8.87 10.15 5.42
C SER A 174 -10.38 10.34 5.46
N VAL A 175 -10.89 11.21 4.59
CA VAL A 175 -12.33 11.31 4.35
C VAL A 175 -12.70 10.08 3.54
N ILE A 176 -13.25 9.06 4.19
CA ILE A 176 -13.83 7.91 3.48
C ILE A 176 -14.91 8.48 2.55
N PRO A 177 -14.82 8.29 1.23
CA PRO A 177 -15.87 8.72 0.31
C PRO A 177 -17.18 8.06 0.75
N LYS A 178 -18.15 8.89 1.15
CA LYS A 178 -19.48 8.41 1.52
C LYS A 178 -20.31 8.34 0.24
N ASP A 179 -20.59 7.13 -0.22
CA ASP A 179 -21.44 6.90 -1.39
C ASP A 179 -22.90 7.11 -1.00
N PHE A 180 -23.33 8.36 -0.88
CA PHE A 180 -24.72 8.66 -0.61
C PHE A 180 -25.59 8.25 -1.80
N ILE A 181 -26.64 7.47 -1.53
CA ILE A 181 -27.63 7.07 -2.54
C ILE A 181 -29.01 7.65 -2.18
N PRO A 182 -29.81 8.07 -3.18
CA PRO A 182 -31.14 8.61 -2.93
C PRO A 182 -32.12 7.48 -2.62
N CYS A 183 -32.95 7.66 -1.59
CA CYS A 183 -34.06 6.75 -1.34
C CYS A 183 -35.17 6.92 -2.37
N SER A 184 -35.64 5.82 -2.95
CA SER A 184 -36.76 5.77 -3.90
C SER A 184 -38.11 6.21 -3.32
N ILE A 185 -38.23 6.58 -2.03
CA ILE A 185 -39.52 7.01 -1.44
C ILE A 185 -39.41 8.42 -0.87
N CYS A 186 -38.50 8.64 0.08
CA CYS A 186 -38.35 9.97 0.70
C CYS A 186 -37.41 10.89 -0.07
N ARG A 187 -36.71 10.39 -1.10
CA ARG A 187 -35.67 11.12 -1.88
C ARG A 187 -34.53 11.71 -1.04
N LEU A 188 -34.46 11.36 0.24
CA LEU A 188 -33.33 11.70 1.10
C LEU A 188 -32.13 10.84 0.72
N GLU A 189 -30.98 11.49 0.63
CA GLU A 189 -29.68 10.85 0.50
C GLU A 189 -29.32 10.16 1.81
N PHE A 190 -28.82 8.93 1.72
CA PHE A 190 -28.35 8.17 2.87
C PHE A 190 -27.13 7.33 2.50
N GLU A 191 -26.30 7.03 3.51
CA GLU A 191 -25.12 6.20 3.36
C GLU A 191 -25.53 4.70 3.43
N PRO A 192 -25.27 3.89 2.40
CA PRO A 192 -25.61 2.48 2.37
C PRO A 192 -24.70 1.69 3.31
N VAL A 193 -25.23 1.22 4.44
CA VAL A 193 -24.56 0.27 5.33
C VAL A 193 -24.99 -1.15 5.00
N VAL A 194 -24.05 -2.03 4.64
CA VAL A 194 -24.33 -3.42 4.25
C VAL A 194 -25.21 -4.11 5.30
N GLY A 195 -26.42 -4.51 4.90
CA GLY A 195 -27.40 -5.17 5.76
C GLY A 195 -28.41 -4.25 6.48
N GLU A 196 -28.24 -2.92 6.45
CA GLU A 196 -29.16 -1.97 7.10
C GLU A 196 -30.12 -1.28 6.11
N TYR A 197 -29.76 -1.23 4.83
CA TYR A 197 -30.64 -0.75 3.77
C TYR A 197 -31.19 -1.90 2.94
N PHE A 198 -32.30 -1.62 2.26
CA PHE A 198 -33.03 -2.64 1.52
C PHE A 198 -32.98 -2.32 0.03
N THR A 199 -32.64 -3.31 -0.78
CA THR A 199 -32.80 -3.28 -2.22
C THR A 199 -33.83 -4.33 -2.60
N LYS A 200 -34.86 -3.91 -3.34
CA LYS A 200 -35.87 -4.84 -3.87
C LYS A 200 -36.31 -4.32 -5.24
N PHE A 201 -36.06 -5.11 -6.28
CA PHE A 201 -36.18 -4.68 -7.68
C PHE A 201 -35.25 -3.49 -7.99
N GLU A 202 -35.71 -2.51 -8.78
CA GLU A 202 -34.98 -1.29 -9.15
C GLU A 202 -35.02 -0.19 -8.07
N PHE A 203 -35.49 -0.49 -6.85
CA PHE A 203 -35.73 0.50 -5.80
C PHE A 203 -34.82 0.32 -4.58
N VAL A 204 -34.41 1.46 -4.03
CA VAL A 204 -33.50 1.62 -2.89
C VAL A 204 -34.22 2.29 -1.73
N TYR A 205 -34.15 1.70 -0.54
CA TYR A 205 -34.82 2.23 0.66
C TYR A 205 -33.85 2.54 1.78
N CYS A 206 -33.88 3.78 2.28
CA CYS A 206 -33.05 4.22 3.42
C CYS A 206 -33.38 3.52 4.74
N SER A 207 -34.55 2.87 4.85
CA SER A 207 -34.98 2.17 6.06
C SER A 207 -36.15 1.23 5.79
N THR A 208 -36.43 0.36 6.77
CA THR A 208 -37.64 -0.48 6.82
C THR A 208 -38.93 0.35 6.73
N LYS A 209 -38.94 1.61 7.18
CA LYS A 209 -40.11 2.49 7.07
C LYS A 209 -40.44 2.79 5.60
N CYS A 210 -39.45 3.14 4.79
CA CYS A 210 -39.62 3.43 3.37
C CYS A 210 -40.00 2.18 2.58
N LEU A 211 -39.39 1.03 2.89
CA LEU A 211 -39.79 -0.26 2.32
C LEU A 211 -41.25 -0.60 2.63
N ARG A 212 -41.69 -0.42 3.89
CA ARG A 212 -43.10 -0.68 4.29
C ARG A 212 -44.08 0.26 3.59
N ARG A 213 -43.76 1.55 3.47
CA ARG A 213 -44.59 2.52 2.73
C ARG A 213 -44.78 2.08 1.28
N HIS A 214 -43.69 1.65 0.63
CA HIS A 214 -43.77 1.21 -0.76
C HIS A 214 -44.56 -0.10 -0.92
N ARG A 215 -44.39 -1.04 0.02
CA ARG A 215 -45.18 -2.28 0.07
C ARG A 215 -46.68 -1.98 0.16
N VAL A 216 -47.09 -1.03 1.00
CA VAL A 216 -48.50 -0.63 1.14
C VAL A 216 -49.04 -0.05 -0.16
N ALA A 217 -48.20 0.61 -0.94
CA ALA A 217 -48.56 1.17 -2.24
C ALA A 217 -48.39 0.20 -3.43
N GLY A 218 -48.19 -1.11 -3.17
CA GLY A 218 -48.20 -2.12 -4.22
C GLY A 218 -46.93 -2.24 -5.06
N PHE A 219 -45.79 -1.66 -4.63
CA PHE A 219 -44.51 -1.73 -5.36
C PHE A 219 -44.55 -1.17 -6.81
N GLY A 220 -45.38 -0.15 -7.06
CA GLY A 220 -45.46 0.52 -8.36
C GLY A 220 -44.32 1.53 -8.63
N PRO A 221 -44.27 2.14 -9.83
CA PRO A 221 -43.34 3.21 -10.13
C PRO A 221 -43.55 4.41 -9.18
N VAL A 222 -42.43 4.97 -8.70
CA VAL A 222 -42.39 5.97 -7.61
C VAL A 222 -43.03 7.32 -7.99
N ASP A 223 -43.28 7.58 -9.27
CA ASP A 223 -43.77 8.86 -9.76
C ASP A 223 -45.28 9.12 -9.55
N GLN A 224 -46.02 8.23 -8.85
CA GLN A 224 -47.48 8.30 -8.79
C GLN A 224 -48.10 8.43 -7.39
N LEU A 225 -47.32 8.64 -6.33
CA LEU A 225 -47.86 8.77 -4.97
C LEU A 225 -47.55 10.15 -4.40
N GLN A 226 -48.37 11.14 -4.78
CA GLN A 226 -48.55 12.40 -4.05
C GLN A 226 -49.57 12.21 -2.92
#